data_AF-A0A0J6YMV6-F1
#
_entry.id   AF-A0A0J6YMV6-F1
#
_cell.length_a   1.000
_cell.length_b   1.000
_cell.length_c   1.000
_cell.angle_alpha   90.00
_cell.angle_beta   90.00
_cell.angle_gamma   90.00
#
_symmetry.space_group_name_H-M   'P 1'
#
loop_
_entity.id
_entity.type
_entity.pdbx_description
1 polymer ?
#
loop_
_entity_poly.entity_id
_entity_poly.type
_entity_poly.pdbx_seq_one_letter_code
_entity_poly.pdbx_strand_id
1 'polypeptide(L)'
;MALAASDPPGLYKGRSPRSFSETNVAPHSKRRRARSVFRCWGNFCLKHTWVIPLVLLTVILSAYAVNPNDSNPIHQLIFLSYPLPPETPDGPVMYGKGPADMAFVVFYTIVLSFTREFLMQRMIKPLARRCGIKGKAKTSRFMEQFYTAVYFAIFGPYGLYVMSRTKIWYFNTTAMFEGFPHKTHTADFKAYYLLEASYWAQQAIVLVLQLEKPRKDFKELVGHHIVTLALIALSYRFHFTYIGLAVYITHDVSDFFLATSKTLNYLDSAIMGPYFAMFIAIWIYMRHYLNLRIIWAVLTEFRTVGPFELNWETQQYKCWISQYITFALLSALQAINLFWLFLILRIAKRYLLNNIRQDERSDNEEEEEEVEDTPHSDKTNNGSTTVPTILLNGNSPTSVRRRNADKENEVSNGVTNGRATGSTAHSHAESSTPTMNGKK
;
A
#
# COMPACT_ATOMS: atom_id res chain seq x y z
N MET A 1 26.89 -83.96 31.79
CA MET A 1 26.01 -84.96 31.14
C MET A 1 25.09 -84.19 30.22
N ALA A 2 25.45 -84.02 28.94
CA ALA A 2 25.12 -84.88 27.78
C ALA A 2 23.63 -84.75 27.41
N LEU A 3 23.16 -84.53 26.17
CA LEU A 3 23.66 -84.33 24.80
C LEU A 3 22.43 -83.76 24.04
N ALA A 4 22.56 -82.74 23.16
CA ALA A 4 22.50 -82.83 21.69
C ALA A 4 21.32 -83.66 21.10
N ALA A 5 20.63 -83.33 20.01
CA ALA A 5 20.52 -82.17 19.11
C ALA A 5 19.37 -82.48 18.08
N SER A 6 18.80 -81.43 17.47
CA SER A 6 18.39 -81.23 16.03
C SER A 6 18.06 -82.47 15.13
N ASP A 7 17.07 -82.51 14.21
CA ASP A 7 16.70 -81.55 13.13
C ASP A 7 15.48 -82.09 12.26
N PRO A 8 14.99 -81.40 11.18
CA PRO A 8 13.66 -81.51 10.49
C PRO A 8 13.67 -82.45 9.22
N PRO A 9 12.91 -82.35 8.07
CA PRO A 9 11.81 -81.46 7.58
C PRO A 9 10.62 -82.06 6.72
N GLY A 10 9.58 -81.23 6.48
CA GLY A 10 8.76 -80.98 5.24
C GLY A 10 8.08 -82.07 4.36
N LEU A 11 6.78 -81.88 3.99
CA LEU A 11 6.22 -81.68 2.61
C LEU A 11 4.69 -82.00 2.41
N TYR A 12 3.92 -80.98 2.00
CA TYR A 12 2.84 -80.84 0.98
C TYR A 12 1.69 -81.87 0.70
N LYS A 13 0.44 -81.34 0.62
CA LYS A 13 -0.55 -81.29 -0.53
C LYS A 13 -1.96 -80.87 -0.03
N GLY A 14 -2.61 -79.77 -0.46
CA GLY A 14 -3.46 -79.59 -1.67
C GLY A 14 -4.86 -80.25 -1.50
N ARG A 15 -6.07 -79.66 -1.67
CA ARG A 15 -6.62 -78.67 -2.63
C ARG A 15 -8.11 -78.34 -2.30
N SER A 16 -8.61 -77.13 -2.64
CA SER A 16 -9.89 -76.79 -3.36
C SER A 16 -10.44 -75.36 -3.01
N PRO A 17 -11.36 -74.72 -3.78
CA PRO A 17 -11.00 -73.60 -4.66
C PRO A 17 -11.83 -72.29 -4.53
N ARG A 18 -11.19 -71.19 -4.97
CA ARG A 18 -11.70 -69.96 -5.64
C ARG A 18 -12.96 -69.23 -5.12
N SER A 19 -12.77 -67.98 -4.70
CA SER A 19 -13.58 -66.85 -5.21
C SER A 19 -12.68 -65.67 -5.58
N PHE A 20 -13.10 -64.95 -6.62
CA PHE A 20 -12.33 -63.97 -7.38
C PHE A 20 -12.05 -62.68 -6.60
N SER A 21 -10.91 -62.07 -6.93
CA SER A 21 -10.43 -60.77 -6.46
C SER A 21 -11.28 -59.61 -6.95
N GLU A 22 -11.77 -58.76 -6.03
CA GLU A 22 -11.99 -57.34 -6.28
C GLU A 22 -11.60 -56.53 -5.03
N THR A 23 -10.32 -56.16 -4.94
CA THR A 23 -9.91 -55.08 -4.05
C THR A 23 -10.35 -53.75 -4.66
N ASN A 24 -11.54 -53.28 -4.27
CA ASN A 24 -11.98 -51.91 -4.45
C ASN A 24 -11.07 -50.96 -3.66
N VAL A 25 -10.06 -50.40 -4.32
CA VAL A 25 -9.26 -49.30 -3.76
C VAL A 25 -10.14 -48.04 -3.75
N ALA A 26 -10.63 -47.68 -2.57
CA ALA A 26 -11.49 -46.52 -2.34
C ALA A 26 -10.87 -45.19 -2.83
N PRO A 27 -11.68 -44.19 -3.23
CA PRO A 27 -11.25 -42.96 -3.93
C PRO A 27 -10.57 -41.90 -3.03
N HIS A 28 -9.94 -42.31 -1.93
CA HIS A 28 -9.45 -41.42 -0.88
C HIS A 28 -8.12 -40.70 -1.23
N SER A 29 -7.35 -41.24 -2.18
CA SER A 29 -6.03 -40.70 -2.60
C SER A 29 -6.15 -39.41 -3.42
N LYS A 30 -7.11 -39.34 -4.36
CA LYS A 30 -7.28 -38.19 -5.27
C LYS A 30 -7.68 -36.91 -4.52
N ARG A 31 -8.56 -37.02 -3.52
CA ARG A 31 -9.01 -35.88 -2.71
C ARG A 31 -7.91 -35.29 -1.82
N ARG A 32 -7.02 -36.13 -1.27
CA ARG A 32 -5.87 -35.68 -0.46
C ARG A 32 -4.81 -34.98 -1.32
N ARG A 33 -4.56 -35.49 -2.53
CA ARG A 33 -3.64 -34.89 -3.50
C ARG A 33 -4.15 -33.55 -4.04
N ALA A 34 -5.45 -33.45 -4.35
CA ALA A 34 -6.07 -32.18 -4.75
C ALA A 34 -5.95 -31.11 -3.65
N ARG A 35 -6.23 -31.45 -2.38
CA ARG A 35 -6.03 -30.54 -1.23
C ARG A 35 -4.57 -30.06 -1.09
N SER A 36 -3.60 -30.91 -1.41
CA SER A 36 -2.18 -30.55 -1.41
C SER A 36 -1.82 -29.59 -2.55
N VAL A 37 -2.39 -29.78 -3.75
CA VAL A 37 -2.19 -28.88 -4.90
C VAL A 37 -2.86 -27.52 -4.66
N PHE A 38 -4.10 -27.49 -4.16
CA PHE A 38 -4.78 -26.23 -3.83
C PHE A 38 -4.06 -25.44 -2.74
N ARG A 39 -3.51 -26.11 -1.72
CA ARG A 39 -2.70 -25.44 -0.69
C ARG A 39 -1.38 -24.93 -1.26
N CYS A 40 -0.73 -25.69 -2.14
CA CYS A 40 0.50 -25.25 -2.82
C CYS A 40 0.24 -24.02 -3.71
N TRP A 41 -0.83 -24.06 -4.50
CA TRP A 41 -1.29 -22.95 -5.32
C TRP A 41 -1.65 -21.72 -4.48
N GLY A 42 -2.40 -21.90 -3.38
CA GLY A 42 -2.71 -20.83 -2.45
C GLY A 42 -1.45 -20.17 -1.87
N ASN A 43 -0.48 -20.98 -1.44
CA ASN A 43 0.81 -20.47 -0.95
C ASN A 43 1.61 -19.74 -2.04
N PHE A 44 1.54 -20.21 -3.30
CA PHE A 44 2.17 -19.55 -4.44
C PHE A 44 1.53 -18.19 -4.74
N CYS A 45 0.20 -18.11 -4.78
CA CYS A 45 -0.54 -16.86 -4.98
C CYS A 45 -0.33 -15.86 -3.84
N LEU A 46 -0.23 -16.32 -2.58
CA LEU A 46 0.11 -15.45 -1.46
C LEU A 46 1.53 -14.91 -1.54
N LYS A 47 2.46 -15.68 -2.09
CA LYS A 47 3.85 -15.24 -2.34
C LYS A 47 3.94 -14.29 -3.54
N HIS A 48 3.15 -14.55 -4.57
CA HIS A 48 3.10 -13.80 -5.82
C HIS A 48 1.69 -13.24 -6.03
N THR A 49 1.39 -12.17 -5.31
CA THR A 49 0.09 -11.49 -5.28
C THR A 49 -0.39 -11.03 -6.66
N TRP A 50 0.52 -10.78 -7.60
CA TRP A 50 0.20 -10.44 -9.01
C TRP A 50 -0.40 -11.59 -9.82
N VAL A 51 -0.28 -12.85 -9.37
CA VAL A 51 -0.76 -14.03 -10.12
C VAL A 51 -2.28 -14.04 -10.20
N ILE A 52 -2.99 -13.68 -9.13
CA ILE A 52 -4.46 -13.71 -9.12
C ILE A 52 -5.03 -12.69 -10.13
N PRO A 53 -4.64 -11.39 -10.09
CA PRO A 53 -5.03 -10.44 -11.12
C PRO A 53 -4.62 -10.88 -12.53
N LEU A 54 -3.42 -11.44 -12.71
CA LEU A 54 -2.96 -11.91 -14.02
C LEU A 54 -3.85 -13.04 -14.57
N VAL A 55 -4.24 -14.01 -13.74
CA VAL A 55 -5.16 -15.07 -14.16
C VAL A 55 -6.50 -14.48 -14.58
N LEU A 56 -7.05 -13.52 -13.84
CA LEU A 56 -8.29 -12.84 -14.23
C LEU A 56 -8.15 -12.09 -15.57
N LEU A 57 -7.06 -11.34 -15.75
CA LEU A 57 -6.78 -10.62 -17.00
C LEU A 57 -6.65 -11.58 -18.18
N THR A 58 -5.87 -12.66 -18.02
CA THR A 58 -5.65 -13.63 -19.09
C THR A 58 -6.96 -14.33 -19.48
N VAL A 59 -7.83 -14.66 -18.52
CA VAL A 59 -9.16 -15.22 -18.81
C VAL A 59 -10.02 -14.23 -19.61
N ILE A 60 -10.11 -12.98 -19.17
CA ILE A 60 -10.93 -11.95 -19.82
C ILE A 60 -10.40 -11.68 -21.24
N LEU A 61 -9.09 -11.45 -21.38
CA LEU A 61 -8.46 -11.17 -22.67
C LEU A 61 -8.53 -12.36 -23.63
N SER A 62 -8.41 -13.60 -23.13
CA SER A 62 -8.57 -14.80 -23.96
C SER A 62 -10.00 -14.93 -24.46
N ALA A 63 -10.99 -14.66 -23.60
CA ALA A 63 -12.39 -14.69 -23.99
C ALA A 63 -12.75 -13.59 -25.00
N TYR A 64 -12.09 -12.43 -24.94
CA TYR A 64 -12.18 -11.42 -26.01
C TYR A 64 -11.54 -11.91 -27.32
N ALA A 65 -10.34 -12.51 -27.24
CA ALA A 65 -9.60 -12.98 -28.42
C ALA A 65 -10.31 -14.07 -29.22
N VAL A 66 -11.23 -14.83 -28.61
CA VAL A 66 -12.08 -15.81 -29.32
C VAL A 66 -13.02 -15.12 -30.31
N ASN A 67 -13.52 -13.92 -29.99
CA ASN A 67 -14.38 -13.15 -30.87
C ASN A 67 -14.11 -11.65 -30.71
N PRO A 68 -13.09 -11.10 -31.40
CA PRO A 68 -12.66 -9.71 -31.25
C PRO A 68 -13.55 -8.78 -32.08
N ASN A 69 -14.81 -8.66 -31.69
CA ASN A 69 -15.78 -7.77 -32.32
C ASN A 69 -16.52 -6.92 -31.29
N ASP A 70 -17.16 -5.85 -31.77
CA ASP A 70 -17.92 -4.92 -30.92
C ASP A 70 -19.19 -5.58 -30.32
N SER A 71 -19.62 -6.70 -30.88
CA SER A 71 -20.74 -7.50 -30.38
C SER A 71 -20.37 -8.35 -29.16
N ASN A 72 -19.08 -8.50 -28.86
CA ASN A 72 -18.61 -9.25 -27.71
C ASN A 72 -18.93 -8.46 -26.42
N PRO A 73 -19.61 -9.05 -25.42
CA PRO A 73 -19.86 -8.37 -24.16
C PRO A 73 -18.57 -7.91 -23.45
N ILE A 74 -17.43 -8.56 -23.74
CA ILE A 74 -16.11 -8.21 -23.19
C ILE A 74 -15.54 -6.93 -23.84
N HIS A 75 -16.00 -6.56 -25.04
CA HIS A 75 -15.56 -5.32 -25.68
C HIS A 75 -15.77 -4.10 -24.76
N GLN A 76 -16.90 -4.05 -24.06
CA GLN A 76 -17.27 -2.97 -23.14
C GLN A 76 -16.39 -2.90 -21.89
N LEU A 77 -15.66 -3.98 -21.55
CA LEU A 77 -14.69 -3.98 -20.46
C LEU A 77 -13.37 -3.33 -20.90
N ILE A 78 -12.98 -3.51 -22.16
CA ILE A 78 -11.66 -3.13 -22.67
C ILE A 78 -11.70 -1.73 -23.30
N PHE A 79 -12.78 -1.39 -23.99
CA PHE A 79 -12.90 -0.16 -24.76
C PHE A 79 -13.99 0.77 -24.22
N LEU A 80 -13.87 2.06 -24.53
CA LEU A 80 -14.87 3.05 -24.15
C LEU A 80 -16.22 2.75 -24.81
N SER A 81 -17.27 2.75 -24.00
CA SER A 81 -18.64 2.52 -24.47
C SER A 81 -19.34 3.83 -24.84
N TYR A 82 -20.41 3.74 -25.64
CA TYR A 82 -21.30 4.85 -26.02
C TYR A 82 -20.68 5.94 -26.91
N PRO A 83 -20.05 5.60 -28.05
CA PRO A 83 -19.65 6.60 -29.04
C PRO A 83 -20.90 7.27 -29.64
N LEU A 84 -20.84 8.59 -29.80
CA LEU A 84 -21.86 9.41 -30.43
C LEU A 84 -21.34 9.95 -31.76
N PRO A 85 -22.23 10.16 -32.76
CA PRO A 85 -21.82 10.77 -34.01
C PRO A 85 -21.24 12.17 -33.75
N PRO A 86 -20.17 12.56 -34.46
CA PRO A 86 -19.57 13.88 -34.28
C PRO A 86 -20.58 14.96 -34.66
N GLU A 87 -20.67 16.02 -33.85
CA GLU A 87 -21.61 17.13 -34.08
C GLU A 87 -21.26 17.96 -35.32
N THR A 88 -19.97 18.00 -35.67
CA THR A 88 -19.45 18.66 -36.88
C THR A 88 -18.70 17.64 -37.73
N PRO A 89 -18.67 17.79 -39.08
CA PRO A 89 -17.98 16.84 -39.97
C PRO A 89 -16.50 16.62 -39.63
N ASP A 90 -15.82 17.65 -39.13
CA ASP A 90 -14.41 17.62 -38.72
C ASP A 90 -14.23 17.54 -37.19
N GLY A 91 -15.32 17.29 -36.44
CA GLY A 91 -15.32 17.26 -34.98
C GLY A 91 -14.80 15.94 -34.39
N PRO A 92 -14.29 15.95 -33.16
CA PRO A 92 -13.90 14.71 -32.48
C PRO A 92 -15.13 13.84 -32.17
N VAL A 93 -14.92 12.52 -32.15
CA VAL A 93 -15.94 11.58 -31.65
C VAL A 93 -16.18 11.83 -30.17
N MET A 94 -17.43 12.09 -29.81
CA MET A 94 -17.86 12.33 -28.45
C MET A 94 -18.43 11.04 -27.84
N TYR A 95 -18.35 10.91 -26.53
CA TYR A 95 -18.83 9.76 -25.79
C TYR A 95 -19.86 10.17 -24.76
N GLY A 96 -20.98 9.45 -24.73
CA GLY A 96 -21.98 9.55 -23.67
C GLY A 96 -21.58 8.75 -22.43
N LYS A 97 -22.53 8.52 -21.53
CA LYS A 97 -22.35 7.70 -20.33
C LYS A 97 -23.42 6.62 -20.21
N GLY A 98 -23.10 5.52 -19.55
CA GLY A 98 -24.06 4.46 -19.25
C GLY A 98 -23.49 3.35 -18.36
N PRO A 99 -24.30 2.32 -18.04
CA PRO A 99 -23.91 1.26 -17.12
C PRO A 99 -22.68 0.45 -17.56
N ALA A 100 -22.42 0.35 -18.87
CA ALA A 100 -21.24 -0.34 -19.39
C ALA A 100 -19.91 0.31 -18.93
N ASP A 101 -19.93 1.59 -18.58
CA ASP A 101 -18.74 2.28 -18.06
C ASP A 101 -18.28 1.68 -16.70
N MET A 102 -19.20 1.05 -15.94
CA MET A 102 -18.82 0.31 -14.73
C MET A 102 -18.01 -0.95 -15.05
N ALA A 103 -18.32 -1.62 -16.16
CA ALA A 103 -17.57 -2.80 -16.59
C ALA A 103 -16.13 -2.43 -16.99
N PHE A 104 -15.97 -1.29 -17.67
CA PHE A 104 -14.67 -0.68 -17.94
C PHE A 104 -13.89 -0.40 -16.64
N VAL A 105 -14.53 0.25 -15.67
CA VAL A 105 -13.90 0.55 -14.37
C VAL A 105 -13.45 -0.72 -13.65
N VAL A 106 -14.31 -1.75 -13.59
CA VAL A 106 -13.97 -3.04 -12.95
C VAL A 106 -12.79 -3.72 -13.65
N PHE A 107 -12.78 -3.75 -14.99
CA PHE A 107 -11.68 -4.34 -15.74
C PHE A 107 -10.36 -3.61 -15.48
N TYR A 108 -10.35 -2.28 -15.56
CA TYR A 108 -9.14 -1.51 -15.32
C TYR A 108 -8.70 -1.50 -13.85
N THR A 109 -9.61 -1.70 -12.88
CA THR A 109 -9.23 -1.99 -11.49
C THR A 109 -8.43 -3.29 -11.37
N ILE A 110 -8.77 -4.34 -12.15
CA ILE A 110 -7.99 -5.57 -12.21
C ILE A 110 -6.63 -5.33 -12.89
N VAL A 111 -6.61 -4.58 -14.00
CA VAL A 111 -5.38 -4.20 -14.72
C VAL A 111 -4.42 -3.45 -13.78
N LEU A 112 -4.93 -2.47 -13.03
CA LEU A 112 -4.14 -1.69 -12.08
C LEU A 112 -3.69 -2.54 -10.89
N SER A 113 -4.52 -3.47 -10.41
CA SER A 113 -4.13 -4.42 -9.36
C SER A 113 -2.97 -5.32 -9.79
N PHE A 114 -3.03 -5.87 -11.02
CA PHE A 114 -1.91 -6.61 -11.60
C PHE A 114 -0.67 -5.74 -11.72
N THR A 115 -0.81 -4.56 -12.31
CA THR A 115 0.29 -3.62 -12.58
C THR A 115 1.00 -3.23 -11.28
N ARG A 116 0.23 -2.86 -10.24
CA ARG A 116 0.76 -2.56 -8.90
C ARG A 116 1.61 -3.69 -8.34
N GLU A 117 1.03 -4.88 -8.22
CA GLU A 117 1.72 -6.01 -7.61
C GLU A 117 2.93 -6.48 -8.43
N PHE A 118 2.81 -6.46 -9.76
CA PHE A 118 3.89 -6.82 -10.65
C PHE A 118 5.05 -5.83 -10.56
N LEU A 119 4.78 -4.53 -10.66
CA LEU A 119 5.81 -3.48 -10.53
C LEU A 119 6.47 -3.54 -9.15
N MET A 120 5.69 -3.59 -8.07
CA MET A 120 6.22 -3.66 -6.71
C MET A 120 7.14 -4.87 -6.51
N GLN A 121 6.69 -6.09 -6.87
CA GLN A 121 7.48 -7.28 -6.62
C GLN A 121 8.65 -7.47 -7.59
N ARG A 122 8.46 -7.17 -8.87
CA ARG A 122 9.41 -7.53 -9.94
C ARG A 122 10.37 -6.40 -10.32
N MET A 123 9.96 -5.15 -10.18
CA MET A 123 10.76 -3.99 -10.59
C MET A 123 11.24 -3.16 -9.40
N ILE A 124 10.34 -2.76 -8.50
CA ILE A 124 10.67 -1.83 -7.41
C ILE A 124 11.41 -2.54 -6.28
N LYS A 125 11.03 -3.77 -5.89
CA LYS A 125 11.74 -4.56 -4.87
C LYS A 125 13.23 -4.77 -5.16
N PRO A 126 13.66 -5.19 -6.37
CA PRO A 126 15.09 -5.29 -6.66
C PRO A 126 15.77 -3.91 -6.70
N LEU A 127 15.07 -2.86 -7.14
CA LEU A 127 15.60 -1.50 -7.09
C LEU A 127 15.85 -1.03 -5.65
N ALA A 128 14.89 -1.25 -4.74
CA ALA A 128 15.02 -0.92 -3.32
C ALA A 128 16.25 -1.59 -2.68
N ARG A 129 16.53 -2.85 -3.05
CA ARG A 129 17.73 -3.57 -2.61
C ARG A 129 19.01 -2.98 -3.18
N ARG A 130 19.01 -2.57 -4.46
CA ARG A 130 20.16 -1.89 -5.08
C ARG A 130 20.44 -0.54 -4.43
N CYS A 131 19.39 0.16 -3.98
CA CYS A 131 19.49 1.39 -3.21
C CYS A 131 19.87 1.18 -1.73
N GLY A 132 20.14 -0.07 -1.30
CA GLY A 132 20.60 -0.34 0.06
C GLY A 132 19.51 -0.30 1.15
N ILE A 133 18.23 -0.26 0.79
CA ILE A 133 17.13 -0.23 1.76
C ILE A 133 17.04 -1.60 2.45
N LYS A 134 17.36 -1.63 3.75
CA LYS A 134 17.26 -2.82 4.61
C LYS A 134 15.94 -2.81 5.39
N GLY A 135 15.51 -3.99 5.85
CA GLY A 135 14.29 -4.16 6.64
C GLY A 135 13.04 -4.42 5.78
N LYS A 136 12.25 -5.43 6.17
CA LYS A 136 11.05 -5.85 5.41
C LYS A 136 9.98 -4.76 5.40
N ALA A 137 9.72 -4.12 6.54
CA ALA A 137 8.72 -3.06 6.68
C ALA A 137 9.10 -1.80 5.89
N LYS A 138 10.33 -1.29 6.08
CA LYS A 138 10.87 -0.13 5.34
C LYS A 138 10.83 -0.37 3.82
N THR A 139 11.24 -1.56 3.36
CA THR A 139 11.16 -1.94 1.94
C THR A 139 9.72 -1.93 1.43
N SER A 140 8.75 -2.46 2.19
CA SER A 140 7.33 -2.44 1.79
C SER A 140 6.81 -1.03 1.59
N ARG A 141 7.07 -0.14 2.56
CA ARG A 141 6.62 1.27 2.49
C ARG A 141 7.28 2.03 1.36
N PHE A 142 8.58 1.80 1.12
CA PHE A 142 9.26 2.37 -0.03
C PHE A 142 8.60 1.92 -1.34
N MET A 143 8.32 0.62 -1.50
CA MET A 143 7.67 0.10 -2.70
C MET A 143 6.29 0.72 -2.93
N GLU A 144 5.49 0.86 -1.87
CA GLU A 144 4.17 1.50 -1.91
C GLU A 144 4.29 2.95 -2.41
N GLN A 145 5.15 3.76 -1.79
CA GLN A 145 5.31 5.17 -2.17
C GLN A 145 5.93 5.35 -3.56
N PHE A 146 6.90 4.51 -3.92
CA PHE A 146 7.52 4.57 -5.26
C PHE A 146 6.51 4.20 -6.36
N TYR A 147 5.67 3.19 -6.14
CA TYR A 147 4.60 2.86 -7.08
C TYR A 147 3.63 4.04 -7.26
N THR A 148 3.19 4.64 -6.16
CA THR A 148 2.31 5.83 -6.19
C THR A 148 2.96 6.99 -6.97
N ALA A 149 4.26 7.23 -6.76
CA ALA A 149 5.01 8.24 -7.51
C ALA A 149 5.04 7.94 -9.02
N VAL A 150 5.29 6.69 -9.41
CA VAL A 150 5.29 6.27 -10.83
C VAL A 150 3.91 6.43 -11.46
N TYR A 151 2.84 6.05 -10.76
CA TYR A 151 1.47 6.21 -11.25
C TYR A 151 1.16 7.68 -11.55
N PHE A 152 1.37 8.58 -10.57
CA PHE A 152 1.06 10.00 -10.75
C PHE A 152 2.04 10.73 -11.67
N ALA A 153 3.27 10.22 -11.86
CA ALA A 153 4.17 10.73 -12.90
C ALA A 153 3.63 10.54 -14.33
N ILE A 154 2.77 9.54 -14.53
CA ILE A 154 2.14 9.24 -15.82
C ILE A 154 0.76 9.90 -15.91
N PHE A 155 -0.09 9.69 -14.90
CA PHE A 155 -1.47 10.16 -14.90
C PHE A 155 -1.60 11.67 -14.64
N GLY A 156 -0.69 12.28 -13.87
CA GLY A 156 -0.70 13.72 -13.62
C GLY A 156 -0.55 14.56 -14.90
N PRO A 157 0.49 14.35 -15.73
CA PRO A 157 0.62 15.01 -17.02
C PRO A 157 -0.54 14.70 -17.98
N TYR A 158 -1.06 13.47 -17.97
CA TYR A 158 -2.22 13.10 -18.80
C TYR A 158 -3.49 13.87 -18.37
N GLY A 159 -3.75 14.02 -17.08
CA GLY A 159 -4.85 14.82 -16.55
C GLY A 159 -4.72 16.29 -16.92
N LEU A 160 -3.52 16.87 -16.81
CA LEU A 160 -3.25 18.24 -17.25
C LEU A 160 -3.46 18.41 -18.77
N TYR A 161 -3.04 17.44 -19.57
CA TYR A 161 -3.31 17.43 -21.00
C TYR A 161 -4.82 17.45 -21.28
N VAL A 162 -5.60 16.56 -20.66
CA VAL A 162 -7.07 16.51 -20.80
C VAL A 162 -7.70 17.84 -20.38
N MET A 163 -7.28 18.42 -19.26
CA MET A 163 -7.78 19.71 -18.79
C MET A 163 -7.49 20.85 -19.76
N SER A 164 -6.32 20.85 -20.40
CA SER A 164 -5.94 21.87 -21.38
C SER A 164 -6.83 21.90 -22.62
N ARG A 165 -7.50 20.78 -22.92
CA ARG A 165 -8.45 20.64 -24.03
C ARG A 165 -9.86 21.08 -23.69
N THR A 166 -10.09 21.55 -22.46
CA THR A 166 -11.41 21.95 -21.95
C THR A 166 -11.42 23.41 -21.52
N LYS A 167 -12.62 24.01 -21.41
CA LYS A 167 -12.79 25.39 -20.93
C LYS A 167 -12.35 25.61 -19.47
N ILE A 168 -12.16 24.53 -18.70
CA ILE A 168 -11.75 24.61 -17.30
C ILE A 168 -10.25 24.83 -17.11
N TRP A 169 -9.46 24.90 -18.20
CA TRP A 169 -8.00 25.08 -18.14
C TRP A 169 -7.59 26.13 -17.10
N TYR A 170 -6.58 25.77 -16.30
CA TYR A 170 -6.11 26.56 -15.17
C TYR A 170 -7.20 26.95 -14.15
N PHE A 171 -8.08 25.99 -13.86
CA PHE A 171 -9.11 26.06 -12.82
C PHE A 171 -10.09 27.22 -13.02
N ASN A 172 -10.54 27.45 -14.25
CA ASN A 172 -11.62 28.40 -14.53
C ASN A 172 -12.93 27.88 -13.93
N THR A 173 -13.38 28.51 -12.84
CA THR A 173 -14.55 28.06 -12.06
C THR A 173 -15.86 28.26 -12.79
N THR A 174 -15.99 29.35 -13.56
CA THR A 174 -17.20 29.64 -14.32
C THR A 174 -17.48 28.57 -15.38
N ALA A 175 -16.42 28.08 -16.03
CA ALA A 175 -16.52 27.00 -17.01
C ALA A 175 -17.03 25.68 -16.41
N MET A 176 -16.96 25.48 -15.08
CA MET A 176 -17.52 24.30 -14.42
C MET A 176 -19.05 24.27 -14.44
N PHE A 177 -19.70 25.43 -14.62
CA PHE A 177 -21.16 25.58 -14.63
C PHE A 177 -21.70 26.05 -15.99
N GLU A 178 -20.89 26.77 -16.76
CA GLU A 178 -21.24 27.23 -18.10
C GLU A 178 -21.54 26.03 -19.02
N GLY A 179 -22.69 26.06 -19.70
CA GLY A 179 -23.10 25.00 -20.61
C GLY A 179 -23.48 23.68 -19.90
N PHE A 180 -23.66 23.69 -18.59
CA PHE A 180 -24.14 22.51 -17.85
C PHE A 180 -25.59 22.15 -18.25
N PRO A 181 -25.92 20.87 -18.48
CA PRO A 181 -25.12 19.67 -18.18
C PRO A 181 -24.11 19.29 -19.28
N HIS A 182 -22.87 18.98 -18.86
CA HIS A 182 -21.82 18.45 -19.75
C HIS A 182 -22.03 16.95 -20.01
N LYS A 183 -22.99 16.62 -20.88
CA LYS A 183 -23.44 15.23 -21.08
C LYS A 183 -22.44 14.33 -21.81
N THR A 184 -21.55 14.93 -22.58
CA THR A 184 -20.67 14.23 -23.53
C THR A 184 -19.25 14.71 -23.38
N HIS A 185 -18.30 13.80 -23.56
CA HIS A 185 -16.88 14.07 -23.42
C HIS A 185 -16.09 13.46 -24.57
N THR A 186 -14.94 14.04 -24.88
CA THR A 186 -13.98 13.44 -25.81
C THR A 186 -13.43 12.12 -25.25
N ALA A 187 -12.91 11.27 -26.13
CA ALA A 187 -12.38 9.95 -25.74
C ALA A 187 -11.31 10.04 -24.65
N ASP A 188 -10.37 10.97 -24.80
CA ASP A 188 -9.29 11.22 -23.84
C ASP A 188 -9.80 11.66 -22.48
N PHE A 189 -10.80 12.55 -22.43
CA PHE A 189 -11.42 12.95 -21.17
C PHE A 189 -12.12 11.77 -20.49
N LYS A 190 -12.96 11.05 -21.24
CA LYS A 190 -13.74 9.94 -20.67
C LYS A 190 -12.82 8.82 -20.20
N ALA A 191 -11.78 8.48 -20.97
CA ALA A 191 -10.78 7.49 -20.57
C ALA A 191 -10.05 7.91 -19.30
N TYR A 192 -9.51 9.12 -19.23
CA TYR A 192 -8.83 9.62 -18.02
C TYR A 192 -9.73 9.53 -16.80
N TYR A 193 -10.97 10.00 -16.92
CA TYR A 193 -11.91 10.03 -15.81
C TYR A 193 -12.27 8.62 -15.29
N LEU A 194 -12.53 7.66 -16.19
CA LEU A 194 -12.84 6.28 -15.81
C LEU A 194 -11.61 5.52 -15.30
N LEU A 195 -10.43 5.80 -15.83
CA LEU A 195 -9.17 5.22 -15.34
C LEU A 195 -8.84 5.72 -13.94
N GLU A 196 -9.03 7.00 -13.65
CA GLU A 196 -8.93 7.54 -12.29
C GLU A 196 -9.94 6.86 -11.35
N ALA A 197 -11.20 6.74 -11.76
CA ALA A 197 -12.20 5.99 -10.99
C ALA A 197 -11.75 4.53 -10.72
N SER A 198 -11.10 3.89 -11.69
CA SER A 198 -10.55 2.52 -11.57
C SER A 198 -9.40 2.45 -10.56
N TYR A 199 -8.53 3.46 -10.54
CA TYR A 199 -7.42 3.57 -9.60
C TYR A 199 -7.92 3.80 -8.17
N TRP A 200 -8.87 4.70 -7.96
CA TRP A 200 -9.45 4.93 -6.64
C TRP A 200 -10.25 3.72 -6.14
N ALA A 201 -10.95 3.01 -7.03
CA ALA A 201 -11.57 1.72 -6.69
C ALA A 201 -10.52 0.66 -6.31
N GLN A 202 -9.41 0.59 -7.06
CA GLN A 202 -8.29 -0.30 -6.76
C GLN A 202 -7.67 0.01 -5.38
N GLN A 203 -7.46 1.28 -5.05
CA GLN A 203 -6.95 1.69 -3.74
C GLN A 203 -7.93 1.39 -2.61
N ALA A 204 -9.23 1.57 -2.83
CA ALA A 204 -10.24 1.17 -1.87
C ALA A 204 -10.22 -0.34 -1.57
N ILE A 205 -10.00 -1.18 -2.58
CA ILE A 205 -9.85 -2.64 -2.39
C ILE A 205 -8.62 -2.95 -1.54
N VAL A 206 -7.47 -2.31 -1.83
CA VAL A 206 -6.24 -2.46 -1.04
C VAL A 206 -6.47 -2.09 0.43
N LEU A 207 -7.20 -1.01 0.67
CA LEU A 207 -7.55 -0.52 2.01
C LEU A 207 -8.47 -1.50 2.75
N VAL A 208 -9.56 -1.94 2.11
CA VAL A 208 -10.58 -2.82 2.72
C VAL A 208 -10.00 -4.20 3.02
N LEU A 209 -9.19 -4.75 2.12
CA LEU A 209 -8.51 -6.03 2.32
C LEU A 209 -7.30 -5.93 3.27
N GLN A 210 -6.99 -4.72 3.77
CA GLN A 210 -5.84 -4.46 4.65
C GLN A 210 -4.52 -5.03 4.11
N LEU A 211 -4.33 -4.95 2.79
CA LEU A 211 -3.09 -5.43 2.15
C LEU A 211 -1.89 -4.57 2.56
N GLU A 212 -2.14 -3.35 3.03
CA GLU A 212 -1.15 -2.47 3.67
C GLU A 212 -1.36 -2.45 5.19
N LYS A 213 -0.26 -2.49 5.97
CA LYS A 213 -0.34 -2.37 7.43
C LYS A 213 -1.06 -1.07 7.81
N PRO A 214 -2.10 -1.10 8.67
CA PRO A 214 -2.82 0.09 9.09
C PRO A 214 -1.88 1.16 9.66
N ARG A 215 -2.18 2.41 9.32
CA ARG A 215 -1.43 3.60 9.78
C ARG A 215 -2.15 4.23 10.99
N LYS A 216 -1.48 5.16 11.69
CA LYS A 216 -2.07 5.88 12.83
C LYS A 216 -3.29 6.73 12.43
N ASP A 217 -3.36 7.15 11.17
CA ASP A 217 -4.43 7.92 10.52
C ASP A 217 -5.41 7.04 9.70
N PHE A 218 -5.55 5.76 10.05
CA PHE A 218 -6.36 4.82 9.27
C PHE A 218 -7.84 5.21 9.20
N LYS A 219 -8.42 5.76 10.27
CA LYS A 219 -9.84 6.15 10.30
C LYS A 219 -10.12 7.31 9.36
N GLU A 220 -9.23 8.30 9.36
CA GLU A 220 -9.27 9.48 8.49
C GLU A 220 -9.05 9.06 7.03
N LEU A 221 -8.14 8.11 6.77
CA LEU A 221 -7.92 7.52 5.45
C LEU A 221 -9.15 6.76 4.93
N VAL A 222 -9.85 6.01 5.78
CA VAL A 222 -11.12 5.35 5.43
C VAL A 222 -12.21 6.40 5.13
N GLY A 223 -12.37 7.40 6.00
CA GLY A 223 -13.30 8.51 5.79
C GLY A 223 -13.04 9.23 4.47
N HIS A 224 -11.77 9.46 4.14
CA HIS A 224 -11.36 10.02 2.86
C HIS A 224 -11.84 9.18 1.69
N HIS A 225 -11.60 7.86 1.70
CA HIS A 225 -11.99 6.97 0.60
C HIS A 225 -13.52 6.94 0.41
N ILE A 226 -14.30 7.02 1.49
CA ILE A 226 -15.76 7.13 1.40
C ILE A 226 -16.15 8.43 0.68
N VAL A 227 -15.57 9.57 1.09
CA VAL A 227 -15.86 10.88 0.50
C VAL A 227 -15.40 10.96 -0.96
N THR A 228 -14.19 10.47 -1.28
CA THR A 228 -13.67 10.52 -2.65
C THR A 228 -14.45 9.61 -3.59
N LEU A 229 -14.75 8.36 -3.21
CA LEU A 229 -15.58 7.48 -4.04
C LEU A 229 -16.99 8.05 -4.23
N ALA A 230 -17.57 8.69 -3.21
CA ALA A 230 -18.86 9.37 -3.34
C ALA A 230 -18.77 10.57 -4.31
N LEU A 231 -17.73 11.39 -4.21
CA LEU A 231 -17.50 12.50 -5.16
C LEU A 231 -17.37 12.00 -6.59
N ILE A 232 -16.56 10.96 -6.82
CA ILE A 232 -16.35 10.37 -8.16
C ILE A 232 -17.67 9.83 -8.72
N ALA A 233 -18.38 9.01 -7.94
CA ALA A 233 -19.63 8.39 -8.37
C ALA A 233 -20.71 9.43 -8.67
N LEU A 234 -20.91 10.41 -7.78
CA LEU A 234 -21.95 11.42 -7.92
C LEU A 234 -21.62 12.43 -9.03
N SER A 235 -20.37 12.86 -9.15
CA SER A 235 -19.98 13.80 -10.20
C SER A 235 -20.08 13.18 -11.60
N TYR A 236 -19.74 11.89 -11.76
CA TYR A 236 -20.02 11.16 -12.99
C TYR A 236 -21.54 10.96 -13.24
N ARG A 237 -22.28 10.53 -12.21
CA ARG A 237 -23.73 10.25 -12.32
C ARG A 237 -24.56 11.49 -12.63
N PHE A 238 -24.16 12.67 -12.15
CA PHE A 238 -24.90 13.92 -12.30
C PHE A 238 -24.20 14.96 -13.20
N HIS A 239 -23.20 14.56 -14.01
CA HIS A 239 -22.53 15.42 -15.00
C HIS A 239 -21.69 16.57 -14.43
N PHE A 240 -21.29 16.51 -13.16
CA PHE A 240 -20.35 17.46 -12.55
C PHE A 240 -18.88 17.07 -12.80
N THR A 241 -18.59 16.44 -13.94
CA THR A 241 -17.29 15.86 -14.27
C THR A 241 -16.20 16.93 -14.40
N TYR A 242 -16.54 18.18 -14.72
CA TYR A 242 -15.59 19.29 -14.76
C TYR A 242 -15.09 19.70 -13.36
N ILE A 243 -15.98 19.69 -12.36
CA ILE A 243 -15.58 19.85 -10.95
C ILE A 243 -14.71 18.66 -10.54
N GLY A 244 -15.15 17.44 -10.90
CA GLY A 244 -14.39 16.21 -10.64
C GLY A 244 -12.98 16.22 -11.23
N LEU A 245 -12.83 16.65 -12.49
CA LEU A 245 -11.54 16.75 -13.17
C LEU A 245 -10.60 17.73 -12.47
N ALA A 246 -11.10 18.89 -12.05
CA ALA A 246 -10.31 19.84 -11.27
C ALA A 246 -9.86 19.24 -9.93
N VAL A 247 -10.75 18.53 -9.23
CA VAL A 247 -10.41 17.85 -7.98
C VAL A 247 -9.35 16.76 -8.22
N TYR A 248 -9.51 15.90 -9.23
CA TYR A 248 -8.50 14.88 -9.58
C TYR A 248 -7.11 15.50 -9.77
N ILE A 249 -7.00 16.52 -10.63
CA ILE A 249 -5.70 17.10 -10.97
C ILE A 249 -5.02 17.73 -9.74
N THR A 250 -5.75 18.49 -8.93
CA THR A 250 -5.18 19.03 -7.68
C THR A 250 -4.69 17.93 -6.76
N HIS A 251 -5.41 16.80 -6.71
CA HIS A 251 -5.09 15.69 -5.85
C HIS A 251 -3.88 14.92 -6.36
N ASP A 252 -3.90 14.46 -7.60
CA ASP A 252 -2.86 13.67 -8.26
C ASP A 252 -1.51 14.40 -8.25
N VAL A 253 -1.50 15.69 -8.62
CA VAL A 253 -0.26 16.48 -8.67
C VAL A 253 0.35 16.59 -7.27
N SER A 254 -0.45 16.91 -6.25
CA SER A 254 0.08 17.00 -4.88
C SER A 254 0.52 15.64 -4.31
N ASP A 255 -0.17 14.55 -4.66
CA ASP A 255 0.18 13.20 -4.18
C ASP A 255 1.45 12.68 -4.84
N PHE A 256 1.75 13.10 -6.07
CA PHE A 256 3.06 12.88 -6.67
C PHE A 256 4.17 13.43 -5.77
N PHE A 257 4.10 14.71 -5.38
CA PHE A 257 5.11 15.35 -4.52
C PHE A 257 5.15 14.74 -3.10
N LEU A 258 4.01 14.30 -2.57
CA LEU A 258 3.97 13.56 -1.30
C LEU A 258 4.73 12.23 -1.40
N ALA A 259 4.44 11.44 -2.44
CA ALA A 259 5.01 10.11 -2.63
C ALA A 259 6.52 10.16 -2.92
N THR A 260 6.95 11.11 -3.75
CA THR A 260 8.37 11.33 -4.05
C THR A 260 9.14 11.88 -2.85
N SER A 261 8.56 12.78 -2.04
CA SER A 261 9.24 13.29 -0.83
C SER A 261 9.53 12.16 0.18
N LYS A 262 8.58 11.24 0.37
CA LYS A 262 8.78 10.03 1.18
C LYS A 262 9.80 9.09 0.55
N THR A 263 9.78 8.93 -0.76
CA THR A 263 10.78 8.12 -1.49
C THR A 263 12.19 8.68 -1.30
N LEU A 264 12.38 10.00 -1.42
CA LEU A 264 13.66 10.67 -1.18
C LEU A 264 14.11 10.53 0.28
N ASN A 265 13.17 10.59 1.23
CA ASN A 265 13.46 10.35 2.64
C ASN A 265 13.97 8.92 2.89
N TYR A 266 13.36 7.90 2.26
CA TYR A 266 13.84 6.52 2.40
C TYR A 266 15.21 6.26 1.77
N LEU A 267 15.62 7.11 0.83
CA LEU A 267 16.92 7.06 0.15
C LEU A 267 17.98 7.96 0.81
N ASP A 268 17.64 8.63 1.92
CA ASP A 268 18.52 9.57 2.62
C ASP A 268 19.14 10.62 1.68
N SER A 269 18.34 11.13 0.73
CA SER A 269 18.80 12.04 -0.31
C SER A 269 19.10 13.45 0.23
N ALA A 270 20.22 14.05 -0.17
CA ALA A 270 20.63 15.40 0.24
C ALA A 270 19.62 16.51 -0.14
N ILE A 271 18.80 16.29 -1.18
CA ILE A 271 17.78 17.27 -1.61
C ILE A 271 16.44 17.12 -0.86
N MET A 272 16.33 16.19 0.09
CA MET A 272 15.09 15.90 0.82
C MET A 272 14.50 17.16 1.47
N GLY A 273 15.33 17.96 2.16
CA GLY A 273 14.87 19.17 2.86
C GLY A 273 14.23 20.21 1.91
N PRO A 274 14.95 20.71 0.88
CA PRO A 274 14.39 21.61 -0.11
C PRO A 274 13.16 21.04 -0.83
N TYR A 275 13.18 19.75 -1.17
CA TYR A 275 12.06 19.08 -1.83
C TYR A 275 10.81 19.02 -0.93
N PHE A 276 11.00 18.74 0.36
CA PHE A 276 9.93 18.71 1.34
C PHE A 276 9.29 20.09 1.53
N ALA A 277 10.08 21.16 1.54
CA ALA A 277 9.56 22.53 1.59
C ALA A 277 8.74 22.88 0.32
N MET A 278 9.24 22.51 -0.86
CA MET A 278 8.50 22.65 -2.11
C MET A 278 7.18 21.86 -2.09
N PHE A 279 7.21 20.62 -1.60
CA PHE A 279 6.02 19.79 -1.43
C PHE A 279 4.96 20.50 -0.56
N ILE A 280 5.35 21.10 0.57
CA ILE A 280 4.41 21.83 1.45
C ILE A 280 3.74 22.98 0.69
N ALA A 281 4.51 23.76 -0.07
CA ALA A 281 3.97 24.87 -0.86
C ALA A 281 2.96 24.39 -1.91
N ILE A 282 3.29 23.31 -2.63
CA ILE A 282 2.40 22.70 -3.63
C ILE A 282 1.15 22.14 -2.96
N TRP A 283 1.29 21.46 -1.81
CA TRP A 283 0.15 20.95 -1.05
C TRP A 283 -0.80 22.08 -0.66
N ILE A 284 -0.30 23.18 -0.10
CA ILE A 284 -1.12 24.33 0.30
C ILE A 284 -1.86 24.93 -0.91
N TYR A 285 -1.16 25.14 -2.01
CA TYR A 285 -1.77 25.71 -3.20
C TYR A 285 -2.83 24.78 -3.82
N MET A 286 -2.48 23.50 -4.05
CA MET A 286 -3.35 22.56 -4.75
C MET A 286 -4.50 22.07 -3.87
N ARG A 287 -4.22 21.67 -2.62
CA ARG A 287 -5.23 21.06 -1.73
C ARG A 287 -6.06 22.07 -0.96
N HIS A 288 -5.59 23.30 -0.78
CA HIS A 288 -6.34 24.31 -0.02
C HIS A 288 -6.75 25.50 -0.86
N TYR A 289 -5.82 26.24 -1.47
CA TYR A 289 -6.18 27.45 -2.19
C TYR A 289 -7.14 27.14 -3.36
N LEU A 290 -6.79 26.18 -4.23
CA LEU A 290 -7.66 25.80 -5.35
C LEU A 290 -8.95 25.13 -4.91
N ASN A 291 -8.91 24.24 -3.91
CA ASN A 291 -10.12 23.59 -3.41
C ASN A 291 -11.09 24.60 -2.75
N LEU A 292 -10.59 25.55 -1.96
CA LEU A 292 -11.39 26.65 -1.40
C LEU A 292 -11.98 27.52 -2.51
N ARG A 293 -11.25 27.77 -3.60
CA ARG A 293 -11.76 28.47 -4.78
C ARG A 293 -12.92 27.70 -5.44
N ILE A 294 -12.82 26.37 -5.56
CA ILE A 294 -13.90 25.52 -6.09
C ILE A 294 -15.12 25.56 -5.16
N ILE A 295 -14.91 25.40 -3.85
CA ILE A 295 -15.99 25.48 -2.85
C ILE A 295 -16.67 26.85 -2.89
N TRP A 296 -15.90 27.93 -2.99
CA TRP A 296 -16.43 29.28 -3.13
C TRP A 296 -17.29 29.42 -4.39
N ALA A 297 -16.83 28.91 -5.53
CA ALA A 297 -17.60 28.92 -6.76
C ALA A 297 -18.90 28.08 -6.67
N VAL A 298 -18.89 26.97 -5.93
CA VAL A 298 -20.11 26.21 -5.63
C VAL A 298 -21.10 27.01 -4.77
N LEU A 299 -20.64 27.95 -3.95
CA LEU A 299 -21.52 28.83 -3.17
C LEU A 299 -22.04 30.03 -3.99
N THR A 300 -21.19 30.65 -4.83
CA THR A 300 -21.49 31.92 -5.50
C THR A 300 -21.94 31.80 -6.96
N GLU A 301 -21.29 30.93 -7.73
CA GLU A 301 -21.49 30.76 -9.17
C GLU A 301 -22.51 29.66 -9.49
N PHE A 302 -22.65 28.66 -8.61
CA PHE A 302 -23.56 27.52 -8.83
C PHE A 302 -25.01 27.92 -9.01
N ARG A 303 -25.51 29.04 -8.48
CA ARG A 303 -26.90 29.47 -8.74
C ARG A 303 -27.01 30.41 -9.93
N THR A 304 -25.95 31.14 -10.23
CA THR A 304 -25.98 32.31 -11.11
C THR A 304 -25.54 32.00 -12.53
N VAL A 305 -24.64 31.03 -12.73
CA VAL A 305 -24.08 30.69 -14.05
C VAL A 305 -24.86 29.57 -14.71
N GLY A 306 -25.74 29.89 -15.67
CA GLY A 306 -26.58 28.94 -16.40
C GLY A 306 -27.87 28.55 -15.65
N PRO A 307 -28.71 27.67 -16.23
CA PRO A 307 -30.00 27.30 -15.63
C PRO A 307 -29.85 26.69 -14.23
N PHE A 308 -30.73 27.05 -13.30
CA PHE A 308 -30.77 26.50 -11.94
C PHE A 308 -32.16 25.91 -11.68
N GLU A 309 -32.35 24.70 -12.20
CA GLU A 309 -33.61 23.97 -12.14
C GLU A 309 -33.31 22.47 -12.11
N LEU A 310 -34.28 21.67 -11.64
CA LEU A 310 -34.20 20.23 -11.69
C LEU A 310 -35.09 19.72 -12.82
N ASN A 311 -34.50 19.12 -13.85
CA ASN A 311 -35.23 18.49 -14.93
C ASN A 311 -34.58 17.15 -15.31
N TRP A 312 -35.31 16.06 -15.10
CA TRP A 312 -34.84 14.70 -15.35
C TRP A 312 -34.77 14.34 -16.84
N GLU A 313 -35.65 14.91 -17.66
CA GLU A 313 -35.69 14.66 -19.10
C GLU A 313 -34.49 15.28 -19.80
N THR A 314 -34.20 16.55 -19.48
CA THR A 314 -33.03 17.25 -20.00
C THR A 314 -31.74 16.88 -19.26
N GLN A 315 -31.82 16.07 -18.21
CA GLN A 315 -30.72 15.72 -17.31
C GLN A 315 -30.04 16.96 -16.68
N GLN A 316 -30.81 18.01 -16.45
CA GLN A 316 -30.40 19.20 -15.74
C GLN A 316 -30.51 18.94 -14.24
N TYR A 317 -29.36 18.70 -13.60
CA TYR A 317 -29.29 18.33 -12.17
C TYR A 317 -28.86 19.48 -11.26
N LYS A 318 -28.62 20.67 -11.83
CA LYS A 318 -28.12 21.83 -11.11
C LYS A 318 -29.25 22.50 -10.33
N CYS A 319 -29.42 22.07 -9.09
CA CYS A 319 -30.49 22.51 -8.18
C CYS A 319 -29.99 22.72 -6.75
N TRP A 320 -30.88 23.11 -5.84
CA TRP A 320 -30.52 23.35 -4.43
C TRP A 320 -29.95 22.10 -3.75
N ILE A 321 -30.52 20.92 -4.03
CA ILE A 321 -30.07 19.64 -3.47
C ILE A 321 -28.64 19.34 -3.91
N SER A 322 -28.38 19.38 -5.21
CA SER A 322 -27.03 19.12 -5.74
C SER A 322 -26.01 20.12 -5.22
N GLN A 323 -26.40 21.39 -5.02
CA GLN A 323 -25.51 22.40 -4.47
C GLN A 323 -25.08 22.04 -3.03
N TYR A 324 -26.02 21.69 -2.15
CA TYR A 324 -25.70 21.31 -0.77
C TYR A 324 -24.89 20.03 -0.70
N ILE A 325 -25.22 19.00 -1.51
CA ILE A 325 -24.47 17.75 -1.53
C ILE A 325 -23.04 17.98 -2.03
N THR A 326 -22.87 18.68 -3.16
CA THR A 326 -21.54 18.99 -3.71
C THR A 326 -20.73 19.82 -2.73
N PHE A 327 -21.32 20.85 -2.12
CA PHE A 327 -20.67 21.67 -1.09
C PHE A 327 -20.25 20.83 0.12
N ALA A 328 -21.13 19.98 0.65
CA ALA A 328 -20.86 19.16 1.82
C ALA A 328 -19.71 18.17 1.57
N LEU A 329 -19.72 17.48 0.41
CA LEU A 329 -18.67 16.53 0.06
C LEU A 329 -17.31 17.20 -0.17
N LEU A 330 -17.27 18.33 -0.89
CA LEU A 330 -16.04 19.09 -1.09
C LEU A 330 -15.51 19.69 0.21
N SER A 331 -16.40 20.14 1.10
CA SER A 331 -16.04 20.65 2.43
C SER A 331 -15.51 19.54 3.33
N ALA A 332 -16.11 18.34 3.28
CA ALA A 332 -15.60 17.17 4.00
C ALA A 332 -14.19 16.78 3.49
N LEU A 333 -13.99 16.78 2.17
CA LEU A 333 -12.68 16.56 1.56
C LEU A 333 -11.66 17.62 2.03
N GLN A 334 -12.06 18.90 2.06
CA GLN A 334 -11.23 20.00 2.56
C GLN A 334 -10.87 19.85 4.03
N ALA A 335 -11.80 19.41 4.89
CA ALA A 335 -11.55 19.18 6.31
C ALA A 335 -10.49 18.09 6.53
N ILE A 336 -10.57 16.99 5.78
CA ILE A 336 -9.57 15.92 5.84
C ILE A 336 -8.21 16.41 5.31
N ASN A 337 -8.19 17.18 4.22
CA ASN A 337 -6.95 17.78 3.72
C ASN A 337 -6.31 18.71 4.76
N LEU A 338 -7.09 19.47 5.53
CA LEU A 338 -6.59 20.33 6.63
C LEU A 338 -6.00 19.51 7.77
N PHE A 339 -6.62 18.38 8.13
CA PHE A 339 -6.06 17.45 9.10
C PHE A 339 -4.67 16.94 8.67
N TRP A 340 -4.51 16.55 7.40
CA TRP A 340 -3.20 16.13 6.89
C TRP A 340 -2.20 17.28 6.79
N LEU A 341 -2.62 18.50 6.44
CA LEU A 341 -1.75 19.67 6.52
C LEU A 341 -1.21 19.87 7.94
N PHE A 342 -2.07 19.73 8.96
CA PHE A 342 -1.63 19.80 10.36
C PHE A 342 -0.54 18.76 10.67
N LEU A 343 -0.69 17.52 10.19
CA LEU A 343 0.34 16.49 10.37
C LEU A 343 1.64 16.83 9.63
N ILE A 344 1.54 17.32 8.38
CA ILE A 344 2.70 17.73 7.57
C ILE A 344 3.45 18.87 8.27
N LEU A 345 2.75 19.91 8.73
CA LEU A 345 3.36 21.03 9.45
C LEU A 345 3.95 20.60 10.80
N ARG A 346 3.32 19.64 11.48
CA ARG A 346 3.86 19.05 12.71
C ARG A 346 5.18 18.32 12.45
N ILE A 347 5.31 17.60 11.33
CA ILE A 347 6.55 16.96 10.90
C ILE A 347 7.59 18.01 10.52
N ALA A 348 7.21 19.03 9.74
CA ALA A 348 8.09 20.13 9.36
C ALA A 348 8.66 20.88 10.57
N LYS A 349 7.82 21.17 11.57
CA LYS A 349 8.27 21.79 12.83
C LYS A 349 9.30 20.93 13.54
N ARG A 350 9.09 19.62 13.62
CA ARG A 350 10.08 18.70 14.23
C ARG A 350 11.37 18.64 13.43
N TYR A 351 11.29 18.56 12.11
CA TYR A 351 12.45 18.54 11.23
C TYR A 351 13.31 19.80 11.40
N LEU A 352 12.69 20.99 11.48
CA LEU A 352 13.39 22.25 11.73
C LEU A 352 13.97 22.33 13.15
N LEU A 353 13.21 21.94 14.17
CA LEU A 353 13.68 21.98 15.56
C LEU A 353 14.81 20.98 15.84
N ASN A 354 14.77 19.79 15.22
CA ASN A 354 15.79 18.77 15.38
C ASN A 354 17.06 19.09 14.57
N ASN A 355 16.95 19.72 13.39
CA ASN A 355 18.11 20.31 12.71
C ASN A 355 18.74 21.47 13.50
N ILE A 356 17.97 22.18 14.31
CA ILE A 356 18.48 23.26 15.19
C ILE A 356 19.07 22.71 16.51
N ARG A 357 18.78 21.45 16.87
CA ARG A 357 19.24 20.83 18.13
C ARG A 357 20.27 19.72 17.97
N GLN A 358 20.67 19.36 16.75
CA GLN A 358 21.75 18.41 16.50
C GLN A 358 23.13 19.11 16.46
N ASP A 359 23.60 19.55 17.63
CA ASP A 359 25.02 19.37 18.02
C ASP A 359 25.14 18.62 19.36
N GLU A 360 24.09 17.96 19.83
CA GLU A 360 24.22 16.88 20.80
C GLU A 360 23.14 15.83 20.54
N ARG A 361 23.58 14.58 20.33
CA ARG A 361 22.80 13.35 20.52
C ARG A 361 21.94 12.89 19.33
N SER A 362 22.61 12.23 18.40
CA SER A 362 22.04 11.17 17.58
C SER A 362 21.54 10.03 18.47
N ASP A 363 20.23 9.96 18.71
CA ASP A 363 19.51 8.73 19.08
C ASP A 363 18.05 9.11 19.31
N ASN A 364 17.15 8.80 18.37
CA ASN A 364 15.73 8.56 18.68
C ASN A 364 14.87 8.06 17.50
N GLU A 365 15.43 7.33 16.55
CA GLU A 365 14.63 6.55 15.59
C GLU A 365 14.75 5.03 15.78
N GLU A 366 15.54 4.55 16.76
CA GLU A 366 15.63 3.13 17.14
C GLU A 366 14.59 2.72 18.22
N GLU A 367 13.99 3.67 18.95
CA GLU A 367 13.01 3.36 20.01
C GLU A 367 11.62 2.90 19.49
N GLU A 368 11.34 2.98 18.17
CA GLU A 368 10.03 2.62 17.61
C GLU A 368 9.86 1.11 17.28
N GLU A 369 10.87 0.24 17.50
CA GLU A 369 10.76 -1.22 17.23
C GLU A 369 10.87 -2.14 18.47
N GLU A 370 11.26 -1.66 19.67
CA GLU A 370 11.44 -2.54 20.86
C GLU A 370 10.26 -2.60 21.85
N VAL A 371 9.21 -1.76 21.70
CA VAL A 371 8.18 -1.62 22.76
C VAL A 371 7.01 -2.62 22.66
N GLU A 372 6.94 -3.51 21.68
CA GLU A 372 5.79 -4.43 21.51
C GLU A 372 6.03 -5.91 21.91
N ASP A 373 7.12 -6.26 22.58
CA ASP A 373 7.31 -7.62 23.14
C ASP A 373 7.85 -7.58 24.58
N THR A 374 7.01 -7.16 25.53
CA THR A 374 7.17 -7.59 26.93
C THR A 374 5.82 -8.04 27.50
N PRO A 375 5.66 -9.32 27.89
CA PRO A 375 4.54 -9.71 28.73
C PRO A 375 4.74 -9.14 30.14
N HIS A 376 3.67 -8.59 30.70
CA HIS A 376 3.56 -8.20 32.11
C HIS A 376 4.16 -9.29 33.03
N SER A 377 5.09 -8.89 33.90
CA SER A 377 5.42 -9.63 35.10
C SER A 377 5.37 -8.68 36.30
N ASP A 378 4.33 -8.86 37.10
CA ASP A 378 4.28 -8.41 38.47
C ASP A 378 5.51 -8.91 39.24
N LYS A 379 6.02 -8.06 40.12
CA LYS A 379 7.00 -8.45 41.15
C LYS A 379 6.25 -9.16 42.27
N THR A 380 6.64 -10.38 42.60
CA THR A 380 6.80 -10.82 44.01
C THR A 380 7.62 -12.11 44.13
N ASN A 381 8.72 -11.98 44.87
CA ASN A 381 9.43 -12.94 45.74
C ASN A 381 9.80 -14.38 45.31
N ASN A 382 11.13 -14.61 45.40
CA ASN A 382 11.85 -15.74 46.02
C ASN A 382 11.22 -17.14 46.02
N GLY A 383 11.89 -18.07 45.35
CA GLY A 383 11.75 -19.49 45.62
C GLY A 383 12.36 -20.37 44.54
N SER A 384 13.36 -21.14 44.95
CA SER A 384 13.90 -22.34 44.30
C SER A 384 12.92 -23.11 43.39
N THR A 385 13.51 -23.79 42.39
CA THR A 385 13.16 -25.14 41.90
C THR A 385 12.65 -25.23 40.44
N THR A 386 13.46 -25.94 39.64
CA THR A 386 13.12 -26.85 38.52
C THR A 386 12.47 -26.32 37.23
N VAL A 387 13.21 -26.55 36.14
CA VAL A 387 12.75 -26.57 34.75
C VAL A 387 11.73 -27.71 34.53
N PRO A 388 10.52 -27.47 33.98
CA PRO A 388 9.65 -28.54 33.52
C PRO A 388 9.92 -28.84 32.02
N THR A 389 10.36 -30.07 31.76
CA THR A 389 10.39 -30.69 30.42
C THR A 389 9.06 -31.41 30.20
N ILE A 390 8.32 -31.08 29.13
CA ILE A 390 7.09 -31.79 28.75
C ILE A 390 7.46 -32.99 27.88
N LEU A 391 7.20 -34.20 28.38
CA LEU A 391 7.27 -35.45 27.63
C LEU A 391 5.85 -35.95 27.32
N LEU A 392 5.66 -36.40 26.08
CA LEU A 392 4.45 -37.03 25.57
C LEU A 392 4.61 -38.56 25.66
N ASN A 393 3.53 -39.26 26.06
CA ASN A 393 3.37 -40.71 26.24
C ASN A 393 4.05 -41.36 27.46
N GLY A 394 3.22 -41.65 28.48
CA GLY A 394 3.58 -42.40 29.67
C GLY A 394 4.09 -43.81 29.37
N ASN A 395 5.31 -44.08 29.85
CA ASN A 395 5.70 -45.22 30.68
C ASN A 395 7.15 -44.98 31.14
N SER A 396 7.42 -45.20 32.43
CA SER A 396 8.75 -45.03 33.04
C SER A 396 9.65 -46.23 32.76
N PRO A 397 10.97 -46.03 32.57
CA PRO A 397 11.96 -47.04 32.90
C PRO A 397 12.84 -46.61 34.07
N THR A 398 12.94 -47.55 35.00
CA THR A 398 13.79 -47.62 36.18
C THR A 398 15.29 -47.73 35.85
N SER A 399 16.12 -47.07 36.68
CA SER A 399 17.55 -47.32 36.94
C SER A 399 18.50 -47.11 35.74
N VAL A 400 19.72 -46.56 35.88
CA VAL A 400 20.85 -47.08 36.64
C VAL A 400 21.87 -45.95 36.84
N ARG A 401 22.37 -45.83 38.08
CA ARG A 401 23.53 -45.03 38.48
C ARG A 401 24.81 -45.67 37.92
N ARG A 402 25.61 -44.93 37.14
CA ARG A 402 27.01 -45.31 36.84
C ARG A 402 27.96 -44.18 37.23
N ARG A 403 28.89 -44.51 38.14
CA ARG A 403 30.15 -43.80 38.37
C ARG A 403 31.15 -44.20 37.28
N ASN A 404 32.10 -43.32 37.00
CA ASN A 404 33.54 -43.51 36.77
C ASN A 404 34.12 -42.11 36.43
N ALA A 405 35.03 -41.52 37.20
CA ALA A 405 36.42 -41.87 37.51
C ALA A 405 37.39 -41.63 36.33
N ASP A 406 38.41 -40.84 36.66
CA ASP A 406 39.76 -40.69 36.10
C ASP A 406 40.00 -39.86 34.82
N LYS A 407 40.73 -38.75 35.01
CA LYS A 407 42.12 -38.59 34.52
C LYS A 407 42.81 -37.36 35.14
N GLU A 408 43.92 -37.65 35.82
CA GLU A 408 44.93 -36.70 36.35
C GLU A 408 45.98 -36.31 35.30
N ASN A 409 46.76 -35.29 35.71
CA ASN A 409 48.10 -34.83 35.27
C ASN A 409 48.19 -33.83 34.12
N GLU A 410 48.56 -32.58 34.44
CA GLU A 410 49.98 -32.19 34.49
C GLU A 410 50.23 -30.90 35.32
N VAL A 411 51.46 -30.78 35.81
CA VAL A 411 51.98 -29.91 36.88
C VAL A 411 52.75 -28.71 36.31
N SER A 412 52.73 -27.54 36.97
CA SER A 412 53.95 -26.79 37.38
C SER A 412 53.71 -25.28 37.69
N ASN A 413 53.67 -24.97 38.99
CA ASN A 413 54.41 -23.96 39.77
C ASN A 413 54.65 -22.49 39.32
N GLY A 414 54.46 -21.58 40.31
CA GLY A 414 55.17 -20.28 40.51
C GLY A 414 54.20 -19.11 40.75
N VAL A 415 53.84 -18.66 41.98
CA VAL A 415 54.61 -17.89 42.99
C VAL A 415 55.16 -16.59 42.34
N THR A 416 54.76 -15.33 42.63
CA THR A 416 54.73 -14.55 43.90
C THR A 416 53.95 -13.21 43.78
N ASN A 417 53.29 -12.83 44.88
CA ASN A 417 53.15 -11.52 45.57
C ASN A 417 53.51 -10.14 44.96
N GLY A 418 52.72 -9.13 45.40
CA GLY A 418 53.19 -7.79 45.82
C GLY A 418 52.48 -6.61 45.13
N ARG A 419 51.40 -6.02 45.64
CA ARG A 419 51.26 -5.02 46.74
C ARG A 419 51.76 -3.59 46.43
N ALA A 420 50.77 -2.75 46.09
CA ALA A 420 50.36 -1.46 46.70
C ALA A 420 51.08 -0.12 46.46
N THR A 421 50.21 0.91 46.51
CA THR A 421 50.37 2.34 46.87
C THR A 421 51.09 3.23 45.85
N GLY A 422 50.66 4.46 45.58
CA GLY A 422 49.58 5.31 46.10
C GLY A 422 49.89 6.77 45.78
N SER A 423 48.86 7.64 45.76
CA SER A 423 48.94 9.11 45.97
C SER A 423 49.75 9.92 44.92
N THR A 424 49.51 11.18 44.55
CA THR A 424 48.66 12.27 45.04
C THR A 424 48.61 13.37 43.96
N ALA A 425 47.51 14.11 43.95
CA ALA A 425 47.30 15.49 43.49
C ALA A 425 48.54 16.40 43.34
N HIS A 426 48.53 17.29 42.34
CA HIS A 426 48.50 18.74 42.58
C HIS A 426 48.17 19.57 41.32
N SER A 427 47.33 20.57 41.57
CA SER A 427 47.02 21.76 40.77
C SER A 427 48.23 22.68 40.57
N HIS A 428 48.26 23.49 39.50
CA HIS A 428 48.48 24.95 39.59
C HIS A 428 48.17 25.65 38.25
N ALA A 429 47.51 26.80 38.39
CA ALA A 429 47.26 27.83 37.39
C ALA A 429 48.50 28.71 37.15
N GLU A 430 48.63 29.33 35.98
CA GLU A 430 48.51 30.79 35.78
C GLU A 430 49.07 31.30 34.44
N SER A 431 48.32 32.27 33.87
CA SER A 431 48.77 33.51 33.20
C SER A 431 49.68 33.45 31.97
N SER A 432 49.16 33.94 30.82
CA SER A 432 49.63 35.20 30.19
C SER A 432 48.93 35.48 28.82
N THR A 433 48.25 36.63 28.74
CA THR A 433 48.00 37.43 27.51
C THR A 433 49.29 38.18 27.12
N PRO A 434 49.52 38.74 25.88
CA PRO A 434 48.52 39.52 25.12
C PRO A 434 48.65 39.62 23.56
N THR A 435 47.64 40.29 22.99
CA THR A 435 47.66 41.23 21.83
C THR A 435 47.88 40.75 20.38
N MET A 436 46.88 41.14 19.57
CA MET A 436 46.94 41.99 18.37
C MET A 436 46.63 41.40 16.98
N ASN A 437 45.70 42.12 16.34
CA ASN A 437 45.59 42.50 14.94
C ASN A 437 45.10 41.49 13.89
N GLY A 438 44.14 41.98 13.09
CA GLY A 438 44.00 41.54 11.70
C GLY A 438 42.62 41.74 11.09
N LYS A 439 42.30 42.97 10.67
CA LYS A 439 41.22 43.28 9.72
C LYS A 439 41.30 42.39 8.46
N LYS A 440 40.16 41.80 8.06
CA LYS A 440 39.45 42.16 6.82
C LYS A 440 38.08 41.50 6.77
#